data_AF-A0A6M1PEW8-F1
#
_entry.id   AF-A0A6M1PEW8-F1
#
_cell.length_a   1.000
_cell.length_b   1.000
_cell.length_c   1.000
_cell.angle_alpha   90.00
_cell.angle_beta   90.00
_cell.angle_gamma   90.00
#
_symmetry.space_group_name_H-M   'P 1'
#
loop_
_entity.id
_entity.type
_entity.pdbx_description
1 polymer ?
#
loop_
_entity_poly.entity_id
_entity_poly.type
_entity_poly.pdbx_seq_one_letter_code
_entity_poly.pdbx_strand_id
1 'polypeptide(L)'
;MYEDKSKQLTRFLIPEGGKESQKRELLRLTDETERICRLHYNSQGTENDLIVSVSKDRLTVVCHKTSVRSSYELKEAGNLDGVLTLLLDGISLPKTSCGDSPALLLSRQEFYEIRKKASSCSLSELSQRIEKATGDPGLSALFAKSFKSRHLTGELRICTKSGGSGGWSFHYASILADLSCGWLLRMSCGKEDWMSAAPVGKEQFCSAFLRWLLHLKPLVARN
;
A
#
# COMPACT_ATOMS: atom_id res chain seq x y z
N MET A 1 -17.49 11.55 23.27
CA MET A 1 -16.04 11.46 23.56
C MET A 1 -15.32 11.63 22.23
N TYR A 2 -14.93 12.86 21.88
CA TYR A 2 -14.29 13.14 20.59
C TYR A 2 -12.83 12.70 20.68
N GLU A 3 -12.48 11.59 20.02
CA GLU A 3 -11.09 11.27 19.76
C GLU A 3 -10.50 12.40 18.92
N ASP A 4 -9.39 12.97 19.40
CA ASP A 4 -8.63 13.98 18.66
C ASP A 4 -8.30 13.40 17.28
N LYS A 5 -8.78 14.06 16.21
CA LYS A 5 -8.63 13.60 14.81
C LYS A 5 -7.15 13.35 14.46
N SER A 6 -6.23 14.10 15.10
CA SER A 6 -4.79 13.91 14.97
C SER A 6 -4.33 12.55 15.53
N LYS A 7 -4.91 12.10 16.65
CA LYS A 7 -4.62 10.80 17.25
C LYS A 7 -5.14 9.66 16.39
N GLN A 8 -6.32 9.81 15.78
CA GLN A 8 -6.87 8.79 14.88
C GLN A 8 -6.00 8.61 13.62
N LEU A 9 -5.59 9.72 12.99
CA LEU A 9 -4.65 9.70 11.86
C LEU A 9 -3.33 9.05 12.22
N THR A 10 -2.76 9.44 13.37
CA THR A 10 -1.48 8.91 13.86
C THR A 10 -1.57 7.41 14.11
N ARG A 11 -2.60 6.94 14.81
CA ARG A 11 -2.83 5.51 15.08
C ARG A 11 -2.98 4.71 13.79
N PHE A 12 -3.65 5.26 12.79
CA PHE A 12 -3.86 4.56 11.53
C PHE A 12 -2.60 4.50 10.66
N LEU A 13 -1.93 5.65 10.45
CA LEU A 13 -0.74 5.75 9.60
C LEU A 13 0.47 5.09 10.25
N ILE A 14 0.57 5.15 11.58
CA ILE A 14 1.73 4.73 12.37
C ILE A 14 1.26 3.84 13.52
N PRO A 15 0.79 2.61 13.23
CA PRO A 15 0.27 1.71 14.26
C PRO A 15 1.33 1.31 15.28
N GLU A 16 2.60 1.22 14.86
CA GLU A 16 3.76 0.86 15.70
C GLU A 16 4.22 1.99 16.64
N GLY A 17 3.48 3.10 16.73
CA GLY A 17 3.80 4.21 17.62
C GLY A 17 4.88 5.17 17.12
N GLY A 18 5.67 4.81 16.09
CA GLY A 18 6.58 5.65 15.29
C GLY A 18 7.59 6.54 16.02
N LYS A 19 8.55 7.07 15.26
CA LYS A 19 9.51 8.05 15.75
C LYS A 19 8.84 9.43 15.90
N GLU A 20 9.32 10.24 16.83
CA GLU A 20 8.86 11.63 17.01
C GLU A 20 9.00 12.49 15.75
N SER A 21 9.94 12.16 14.86
CA SER A 21 10.01 12.78 13.52
C SER A 21 8.77 12.53 12.68
N GLN A 22 8.20 11.32 12.72
CA GLN A 22 7.03 10.96 11.92
C GLN A 22 5.76 11.62 12.45
N LYS A 23 5.61 11.64 13.79
CA LYS A 23 4.50 12.35 14.45
C LYS A 23 4.54 13.85 14.17
N ARG A 24 5.73 14.46 14.16
CA ARG A 24 5.91 15.88 13.80
C ARG A 24 5.46 16.19 12.38
N GLU A 25 5.63 15.29 11.41
CA GLU A 25 5.08 15.51 10.07
C GLU A 25 3.55 15.48 10.06
N LEU A 26 2.92 14.64 10.87
CA LEU A 26 1.45 14.62 11.02
C LEU A 26 0.91 15.88 11.70
N LEU A 27 1.69 16.49 12.60
CA LEU A 27 1.34 17.75 13.25
C LEU A 27 1.45 18.96 12.32
N ARG A 28 2.11 18.82 11.17
CA ARG A 28 2.29 19.88 10.16
C ARG A 28 1.20 19.89 9.08
N LEU A 29 0.21 19.01 9.19
CA LEU A 29 -0.91 18.98 8.26
C LEU A 29 -1.69 20.30 8.33
N THR A 30 -1.92 20.91 7.18
CA THR A 30 -2.74 22.11 7.05
C THR A 30 -4.21 21.73 6.84
N ASP A 31 -5.14 22.67 7.05
CA ASP A 31 -6.55 22.46 6.75
C ASP A 31 -6.83 22.15 5.27
N GLU A 32 -5.92 22.55 4.39
CA GLU A 32 -5.90 22.28 2.95
C GLU A 32 -5.38 20.87 2.60
N THR A 33 -4.93 20.09 3.59
CA THR A 33 -4.53 18.71 3.35
C THR A 33 -5.78 17.89 3.06
N GLU A 34 -5.87 17.41 1.83
CA GLU A 34 -6.95 16.54 1.39
C GLU A 34 -6.62 15.08 1.69
N ARG A 35 -5.34 14.71 1.61
CA ARG A 35 -4.89 13.33 1.85
C ARG A 35 -3.53 13.22 2.48
N ILE A 36 -3.36 12.10 3.15
CA ILE A 36 -2.07 11.67 3.64
C ILE A 36 -1.90 10.17 3.43
N CYS A 37 -0.70 9.79 3.07
CA CYS A 37 -0.31 8.43 2.82
C CYS A 37 0.99 8.13 3.56
N ARG A 38 1.09 6.94 4.15
CA ARG A 38 2.36 6.34 4.53
C ARG A 38 2.61 5.11 3.70
N LEU A 39 3.78 5.06 3.07
CA LEU A 39 4.30 3.90 2.37
C LEU A 39 5.54 3.42 3.13
N HIS A 40 5.42 2.26 3.77
CA HIS A 40 6.50 1.64 4.55
C HIS A 40 6.79 0.26 3.95
N TYR A 41 8.02 0.03 3.50
CA TYR A 41 8.37 -1.23 2.84
C TYR A 41 9.82 -1.62 3.07
N ASN A 42 10.08 -2.92 3.19
CA ASN A 42 11.41 -3.49 3.06
C ASN A 42 11.56 -4.03 1.64
N SER A 43 12.56 -3.53 0.91
CA SER A 43 12.94 -4.09 -0.39
C SER A 43 14.41 -4.46 -0.36
N GLN A 44 14.74 -5.72 -0.68
CA GLN A 44 16.12 -6.22 -0.73
C GLN A 44 16.91 -5.94 0.58
N GLY A 45 16.25 -6.12 1.73
CA GLY A 45 16.84 -5.88 3.06
C GLY A 45 16.87 -4.41 3.48
N THR A 46 16.44 -3.50 2.62
CA THR A 46 16.50 -2.05 2.85
C THR A 46 15.10 -1.51 3.21
N GLU A 47 14.93 -1.04 4.45
CA GLU A 47 13.64 -0.58 5.00
C GLU A 47 13.35 0.88 4.68
N ASN A 48 12.43 1.19 3.77
CA ASN A 48 11.99 2.53 3.36
C ASN A 48 10.70 2.95 4.07
N ASP A 49 10.63 4.22 4.46
CA ASP A 49 9.44 4.80 5.10
C ASP A 49 9.21 6.22 4.59
N LEU A 50 8.08 6.43 3.93
CA LEU A 50 7.72 7.67 3.27
C LEU A 50 6.36 8.14 3.75
N ILE A 51 6.27 9.43 4.06
CA ILE A 51 5.00 10.12 4.29
C ILE A 51 4.75 11.07 3.13
N VAL A 52 3.60 10.93 2.50
CA VAL A 52 3.16 11.77 1.37
C VAL A 52 1.90 12.50 1.80
N SER A 53 1.91 13.83 1.72
CA SER A 53 0.71 14.66 1.90
C SER A 53 0.32 15.33 0.60
N VAL A 54 -0.99 15.37 0.35
CA VAL A 54 -1.58 15.96 -0.85
C VAL A 54 -2.51 17.09 -0.41
N SER A 55 -2.25 18.26 -0.95
CA SER A 55 -3.08 19.47 -0.88
C SER A 55 -3.53 19.84 -2.29
N LYS A 56 -4.43 20.84 -2.41
CA LYS A 56 -5.08 21.23 -3.67
C LYS A 56 -4.14 21.36 -4.89
N ASP A 57 -2.94 21.90 -4.70
CA ASP A 57 -1.98 22.18 -5.78
C ASP A 57 -0.59 21.56 -5.56
N ARG A 58 -0.40 20.84 -4.45
CA ARG A 58 0.93 20.42 -4.01
C ARG A 58 0.95 19.02 -3.42
N LEU A 59 2.00 18.29 -3.73
CA LEU A 59 2.37 17.02 -3.13
C LEU A 59 3.68 17.21 -2.37
N THR A 60 3.69 16.89 -1.07
CA THR A 60 4.92 16.88 -0.25
C THR A 60 5.29 15.45 0.07
N VAL A 61 6.55 15.09 -0.15
CA VAL A 61 7.15 13.80 0.22
C VAL A 61 8.19 14.02 1.30
N VAL A 62 8.10 13.26 2.38
CA VAL A 62 9.12 13.19 3.43
C VAL A 62 9.66 11.76 3.49
N CYS A 63 10.97 11.60 3.23
CA CYS A 63 11.65 10.32 3.37
C CYS A 63 12.38 10.27 4.72
N HIS A 64 12.06 9.28 5.56
CA HIS A 64 12.62 9.22 6.91
C HIS A 64 14.04 8.65 7.00
N LYS A 65 14.59 8.06 5.92
CA LYS A 65 15.98 7.58 5.90
C LYS A 65 17.01 8.69 5.87
N THR A 66 16.73 9.73 5.09
CA THR A 66 17.71 10.76 4.75
C THR A 66 17.34 12.10 5.36
N SER A 67 16.21 12.19 6.07
CA SER A 67 15.62 13.46 6.54
C SER A 67 15.41 14.49 5.42
N VAL A 68 15.45 14.06 4.15
CA VAL A 68 15.26 14.92 2.99
C VAL A 68 13.76 15.09 2.76
N ARG A 69 13.34 16.35 2.67
CA ARG A 69 12.00 16.76 2.29
C ARG A 69 12.02 17.21 0.84
N SER A 70 11.05 16.73 0.06
CA SER A 70 10.87 17.13 -1.34
C SER A 70 9.42 17.57 -1.54
N SER A 71 9.21 18.61 -2.34
CA SER A 71 7.89 19.16 -2.63
C SER A 71 7.72 19.30 -4.13
N TYR A 72 6.55 18.93 -4.62
CA TYR A 72 6.21 18.88 -6.04
C TYR A 72 4.88 19.59 -6.28
N GLU A 73 4.79 20.38 -7.34
CA GLU A 73 3.52 20.97 -7.79
C GLU A 73 2.77 20.00 -8.70
N LEU A 74 1.47 19.85 -8.46
CA LEU A 74 0.60 18.89 -9.18
C LEU A 74 0.26 19.31 -10.63
N LYS A 75 0.75 20.47 -11.09
CA LYS A 75 0.38 21.09 -12.38
C LYS A 75 1.15 20.53 -13.58
N GLU A 76 2.26 19.83 -13.37
CA GLU A 76 3.13 19.37 -14.46
C GLU A 76 3.18 17.84 -14.50
N ALA A 77 2.82 17.24 -15.64
CA ALA A 77 2.95 15.80 -15.85
C ALA A 77 4.39 15.31 -15.62
N GLY A 78 5.40 16.12 -15.95
CA GLY A 78 6.81 15.81 -15.69
C GLY A 78 7.16 15.70 -14.20
N ASN A 79 6.44 16.39 -13.31
CA ASN A 79 6.64 16.25 -11.87
C ASN A 79 6.07 14.93 -11.33
N LEU A 80 5.07 14.33 -11.98
CA LEU A 80 4.52 13.04 -11.57
C LEU A 80 5.49 11.88 -11.81
N ASP A 81 6.24 11.91 -12.92
CA ASP A 81 7.29 10.92 -13.20
C ASP A 81 8.46 11.05 -12.21
N GLY A 82 8.80 12.28 -11.82
CA GLY A 82 9.75 12.56 -10.73
C GLY A 82 9.26 12.02 -9.38
N VAL A 83 7.98 12.17 -9.07
CA VAL A 83 7.35 11.61 -7.87
C VAL A 83 7.35 10.08 -7.90
N LEU A 84 7.06 9.44 -9.04
CA LEU A 84 7.15 7.99 -9.20
C LEU A 84 8.56 7.48 -8.96
N THR A 85 9.55 8.16 -9.55
CA THR A 85 10.96 7.83 -9.38
C THR A 85 11.35 7.95 -7.91
N LEU A 86 11.01 9.07 -7.25
CA LEU A 86 11.35 9.25 -5.84
C LEU A 86 10.66 8.21 -4.92
N LEU A 87 9.38 7.93 -5.15
CA LEU A 87 8.58 7.11 -4.24
C LEU A 87 8.81 5.61 -4.45
N LEU A 88 8.97 5.18 -5.70
CA LEU A 88 8.80 3.78 -6.09
C LEU A 88 10.01 3.19 -6.84
N ASP A 89 11.07 3.97 -7.12
CA ASP A 89 12.26 3.41 -7.78
C ASP A 89 12.88 2.28 -6.94
N GLY A 90 12.97 2.48 -5.63
CA GLY A 90 13.45 1.49 -4.66
C GLY A 90 12.53 0.28 -4.44
N ILE A 91 11.35 0.23 -5.06
CA ILE A 91 10.46 -0.94 -4.96
C ILE A 91 10.88 -1.96 -6.02
N SER A 92 11.42 -3.08 -5.53
CA SER A 92 11.81 -4.22 -6.36
C SER A 92 10.60 -5.13 -6.67
N LEU A 93 9.69 -4.66 -7.52
CA LEU A 93 8.64 -5.49 -8.12
C LEU A 93 9.09 -6.04 -9.48
N PRO A 94 8.61 -7.23 -9.90
CA PRO A 94 8.77 -7.71 -11.27
C PRO A 94 8.20 -6.70 -12.27
N LYS A 95 8.78 -6.62 -13.47
CA LYS A 95 8.33 -5.65 -14.49
C LYS A 95 6.86 -5.87 -14.88
N THR A 96 6.51 -7.13 -15.15
CA THR A 96 5.17 -7.56 -15.57
C THR A 96 4.45 -8.30 -14.45
N SER A 97 3.11 -8.34 -14.51
CA SER A 97 2.32 -9.23 -13.66
C SER A 97 2.67 -10.70 -13.95
N CYS A 98 2.53 -11.57 -12.94
CA CYS A 98 2.73 -13.01 -13.10
C CYS A 98 1.48 -13.76 -13.59
N GLY A 99 0.39 -13.04 -13.89
CA GLY A 99 -0.83 -13.60 -14.47
C GLY A 99 -1.88 -12.56 -14.79
N ASP A 100 -2.80 -12.94 -15.69
CA ASP A 100 -3.99 -12.17 -16.07
C ASP A 100 -5.26 -12.62 -15.29
N SER A 101 -5.09 -13.61 -14.41
CA SER A 101 -6.17 -14.20 -13.61
C SER A 101 -6.78 -13.22 -12.60
N PRO A 102 -8.07 -13.43 -12.22
CA PRO A 102 -8.73 -12.60 -11.21
C PRO A 102 -8.00 -12.66 -9.86
N ALA A 103 -8.16 -11.62 -9.04
CA ALA A 103 -7.57 -11.60 -7.72
C ALA A 103 -8.05 -12.78 -6.86
N LEU A 104 -7.15 -13.34 -6.05
CA LEU A 104 -7.52 -14.27 -4.98
C LEU A 104 -8.43 -13.53 -3.99
N LEU A 105 -9.59 -14.12 -3.68
CA LEU A 105 -10.54 -13.57 -2.70
C LEU A 105 -10.65 -14.52 -1.52
N LEU A 106 -10.57 -13.98 -0.30
CA LEU A 106 -10.72 -14.70 0.95
C LEU A 106 -11.15 -13.75 2.06
N SER A 107 -11.60 -14.29 3.19
CA SER A 107 -11.84 -13.45 4.37
C SER A 107 -10.52 -12.90 4.92
N ARG A 108 -10.60 -11.74 5.57
CA ARG A 108 -9.44 -11.15 6.26
C ARG A 108 -9.03 -12.04 7.44
N GLN A 109 -10.00 -12.69 8.10
CA GLN A 109 -9.72 -13.67 9.16
C GLN A 109 -8.95 -14.90 8.66
N GLU A 110 -9.35 -15.52 7.55
CA GLU A 110 -8.63 -16.65 6.95
C GLU A 110 -7.20 -16.26 6.57
N PHE A 111 -7.02 -15.07 5.97
CA PHE A 111 -5.70 -14.57 5.66
C PHE A 111 -4.80 -14.44 6.89
N TYR A 112 -5.33 -13.93 8.00
CA TYR A 112 -4.55 -13.85 9.24
C TYR A 112 -4.15 -15.21 9.79
N GLU A 113 -5.04 -16.21 9.72
CA GLU A 113 -4.71 -17.58 10.14
C GLU A 113 -3.67 -18.24 9.22
N ILE A 114 -3.76 -18.00 7.91
CA ILE A 114 -2.73 -18.42 6.94
C ILE A 114 -1.40 -17.76 7.29
N ARG A 115 -1.37 -16.44 7.51
CA ARG A 115 -0.17 -15.68 7.85
C ARG A 115 0.49 -16.16 9.13
N LYS A 116 -0.28 -16.46 10.18
CA LYS A 116 0.24 -16.98 11.47
C LYS A 116 0.94 -18.33 11.31
N LYS A 117 0.43 -19.20 10.45
CA LYS A 117 0.94 -20.57 10.24
C LYS A 117 1.98 -20.66 9.12
N ALA A 118 2.15 -19.59 8.34
CA ALA A 118 3.01 -19.59 7.17
C ALA A 118 4.48 -19.90 7.47
N SER A 119 5.00 -19.55 8.65
CA SER A 119 6.39 -19.88 9.02
C SER A 119 6.58 -21.39 9.22
N SER A 120 5.61 -22.07 9.85
CA SER A 120 5.67 -23.50 10.18
C SER A 120 5.21 -24.44 9.06
N CYS A 121 4.42 -23.96 8.08
CA CYS A 121 3.99 -24.78 6.95
C CYS A 121 5.08 -24.94 5.90
N SER A 122 5.18 -26.10 5.25
CA SER A 122 5.87 -26.24 3.97
C SER A 122 5.19 -25.40 2.87
N LEU A 123 5.85 -25.21 1.74
CA LEU A 123 5.27 -24.51 0.58
C LEU A 123 3.99 -25.21 0.08
N SER A 124 4.00 -26.55 0.00
CA SER A 124 2.86 -27.35 -0.43
C SER A 124 1.66 -27.18 0.51
N GLU A 125 1.87 -27.29 1.82
CA GLU A 125 0.81 -27.09 2.82
C GLU A 125 0.25 -25.66 2.79
N LEU A 126 1.12 -24.66 2.57
CA LEU A 126 0.67 -23.27 2.45
C LEU A 126 -0.20 -23.07 1.22
N SER A 127 0.23 -23.61 0.06
CA SER A 127 -0.53 -23.57 -1.19
C SER A 127 -1.92 -24.20 -1.03
N GLN A 128 -1.99 -25.41 -0.45
CA GLN A 128 -3.26 -26.10 -0.23
C GLN A 128 -4.20 -25.33 0.70
N ARG A 129 -3.66 -24.64 1.72
CA ARG A 129 -4.47 -23.80 2.62
C ARG A 129 -5.06 -22.58 1.90
N ILE A 130 -4.27 -21.94 1.04
CA ILE A 130 -4.74 -20.79 0.25
C ILE A 130 -5.76 -21.25 -0.79
N GLU A 131 -5.52 -22.40 -1.44
CA GLU A 131 -6.44 -22.99 -2.42
C GLU A 131 -7.78 -23.31 -1.76
N LYS A 132 -7.77 -23.92 -0.57
CA LYS A 132 -8.99 -24.21 0.18
C LYS A 132 -9.81 -22.95 0.50
N ALA A 133 -9.15 -21.81 0.72
CA ALA A 133 -9.82 -20.53 1.02
C ALA A 133 -10.30 -19.80 -0.24
N THR A 134 -9.61 -19.95 -1.36
CA THR A 134 -9.81 -19.11 -2.56
C THR A 134 -10.44 -19.84 -3.74
N GLY A 135 -10.36 -21.18 -3.77
CA GLY A 135 -10.80 -22.01 -4.88
C GLY A 135 -9.88 -21.97 -6.12
N ASP A 136 -8.74 -21.26 -6.07
CA ASP A 136 -7.83 -21.14 -7.22
C ASP A 136 -6.49 -21.83 -6.95
N PRO A 137 -6.23 -23.03 -7.50
CA PRO A 137 -4.99 -23.76 -7.25
C PRO A 137 -3.75 -23.06 -7.86
N GLY A 138 -3.89 -22.44 -9.04
CA GLY A 138 -2.77 -21.86 -9.77
C GLY A 138 -2.22 -20.60 -9.09
N LEU A 139 -3.11 -19.65 -8.81
CA LEU A 139 -2.74 -18.44 -8.08
C LEU A 139 -2.37 -18.74 -6.62
N SER A 140 -2.98 -19.75 -5.99
CA SER A 140 -2.59 -20.15 -4.63
C SER A 140 -1.14 -20.62 -4.56
N ALA A 141 -0.69 -21.41 -5.53
CA ALA A 141 0.69 -21.88 -5.59
C ALA A 141 1.68 -20.72 -5.77
N LEU A 142 1.37 -19.78 -6.68
CA LEU A 142 2.17 -18.58 -6.92
C LEU A 142 2.20 -17.68 -5.67
N PHE A 143 1.05 -17.45 -5.04
CA PHE A 143 0.95 -16.63 -3.83
C PHE A 143 1.72 -17.25 -2.66
N ALA A 144 1.59 -18.57 -2.46
CA ALA A 144 2.32 -19.30 -1.41
C ALA A 144 3.84 -19.19 -1.59
N LYS A 145 4.31 -19.30 -2.84
CA LYS A 145 5.74 -19.14 -3.18
C LYS A 145 6.22 -17.73 -2.86
N SER A 146 5.50 -16.70 -3.31
CA SER A 146 5.84 -15.31 -3.01
C SER A 146 5.81 -15.02 -1.53
N PHE A 147 4.86 -15.61 -0.79
CA PHE A 147 4.78 -15.46 0.65
C PHE A 147 6.01 -16.05 1.37
N LYS A 148 6.52 -17.20 0.91
CA LYS A 148 7.68 -17.89 1.51
C LYS A 148 9.02 -17.27 1.13
N SER A 149 9.17 -16.83 -0.12
CA SER A 149 10.44 -16.38 -0.70
C SER A 149 10.48 -14.87 -0.96
N ARG A 150 9.67 -14.10 -0.23
CA ARG A 150 9.55 -12.65 -0.40
C ARG A 150 10.88 -11.92 -0.21
N HIS A 151 11.24 -11.07 -1.15
CA HIS A 151 12.32 -10.07 -1.04
C HIS A 151 11.78 -8.64 -0.91
N LEU A 152 10.47 -8.47 -1.12
CA LEU A 152 9.73 -7.23 -0.92
C LEU A 152 8.54 -7.49 0.00
N THR A 153 8.36 -6.63 0.99
CA THR A 153 7.14 -6.51 1.78
C THR A 153 6.88 -5.06 2.09
N GLY A 154 5.63 -4.61 2.07
CA GLY A 154 5.29 -3.26 2.45
C GLY A 154 3.83 -3.06 2.79
N GLU A 155 3.56 -1.95 3.44
CA GLU A 155 2.24 -1.46 3.78
C GLU A 155 2.03 -0.07 3.21
N LEU A 156 0.81 0.15 2.75
CA LEU A 156 0.30 1.41 2.25
C LEU A 156 -0.93 1.79 3.05
N ARG A 157 -0.86 2.93 3.73
CA ARG A 157 -1.95 3.45 4.58
C ARG A 157 -2.32 4.83 4.07
N ILE A 158 -3.55 5.00 3.63
CA ILE A 158 -4.05 6.25 3.05
C ILE A 158 -5.22 6.75 3.88
N CYS A 159 -5.17 8.03 4.25
CA CYS A 159 -6.29 8.76 4.82
C CYS A 159 -6.74 9.81 3.81
N THR A 160 -8.04 9.86 3.53
CA THR A 160 -8.65 10.86 2.64
C THR A 160 -9.74 11.63 3.36
N LYS A 161 -9.67 12.96 3.30
CA LYS A 161 -10.68 13.84 3.89
C LYS A 161 -11.98 13.72 3.10
N SER A 162 -13.06 13.30 3.77
CA SER A 162 -14.38 13.21 3.15
C SER A 162 -14.95 14.63 3.00
N GLY A 163 -15.30 15.00 1.77
CA GLY A 163 -15.98 16.28 1.49
C GLY A 163 -17.30 16.37 2.29
N GLY A 164 -17.54 17.51 2.94
CA GLY A 164 -18.82 17.85 3.58
C GLY A 164 -18.99 17.45 5.05
N SER A 165 -18.38 16.37 5.56
CA SER A 165 -18.59 15.90 6.95
C SER A 165 -17.39 16.05 7.89
N GLY A 166 -16.24 16.54 7.37
CA GLY A 166 -15.04 16.81 8.16
C GLY A 166 -14.37 15.57 8.77
N GLY A 167 -14.73 14.36 8.30
CA GLY A 167 -14.14 13.09 8.72
C GLY A 167 -13.06 12.58 7.76
N TRP A 168 -12.23 11.65 8.24
CA TRP A 168 -11.26 10.93 7.43
C TRP A 168 -11.80 9.54 7.05
N SER A 169 -11.60 9.16 5.79
CA SER A 169 -11.73 7.79 5.30
C SER A 169 -10.36 7.12 5.30
N PHE A 170 -10.33 5.83 5.58
CA PHE A 170 -9.11 5.06 5.80
C PHE A 170 -9.03 3.89 4.83
N HIS A 171 -7.89 3.75 4.18
CA HIS A 171 -7.62 2.68 3.23
C HIS A 171 -6.27 2.03 3.53
N TYR A 172 -6.25 0.70 3.51
CA TYR A 172 -5.06 -0.10 3.71
C TYR A 172 -4.84 -1.00 2.49
N ALA A 173 -3.59 -1.06 2.05
CA ALA A 173 -3.10 -2.08 1.16
C ALA A 173 -1.74 -2.58 1.66
N SER A 174 -1.35 -3.76 1.25
CA SER A 174 0.01 -4.25 1.43
C SER A 174 0.55 -4.78 0.12
N ILE A 175 1.88 -4.77 0.00
CA ILE A 175 2.59 -5.36 -1.11
C ILE A 175 3.50 -6.45 -0.61
N LEU A 176 3.62 -7.51 -1.40
CA LEU A 176 4.68 -8.49 -1.22
C LEU A 176 5.11 -8.99 -2.59
N ALA A 177 6.38 -9.36 -2.72
CA ALA A 177 6.87 -9.97 -3.95
C ALA A 177 8.02 -10.92 -3.68
N ASP A 178 8.07 -11.97 -4.49
CA ASP A 178 9.33 -12.66 -4.81
C ASP A 178 9.86 -12.16 -6.16
N LEU A 179 10.98 -12.73 -6.62
CA LEU A 179 11.62 -12.35 -7.87
C LEU A 179 10.75 -12.60 -9.13
N SER A 180 9.75 -13.46 -9.02
CA SER A 180 8.86 -13.89 -10.13
C SER A 180 7.48 -13.24 -10.11
N CYS A 181 6.90 -12.95 -8.95
CA CYS A 181 5.57 -12.38 -8.84
C CYS A 181 5.45 -11.34 -7.74
N GLY A 182 4.83 -10.21 -8.08
CA GLY A 182 4.38 -9.19 -7.15
C GLY A 182 2.90 -9.32 -6.85
N TRP A 183 2.53 -8.95 -5.63
CA TRP A 183 1.15 -9.03 -5.13
C TRP A 183 0.76 -7.74 -4.44
N LEU A 184 -0.43 -7.26 -4.79
CA LEU A 184 -1.11 -6.15 -4.13
C LEU A 184 -2.30 -6.70 -3.35
N LEU A 185 -2.21 -6.60 -2.03
CA LEU A 185 -3.24 -7.05 -1.12
C LEU A 185 -4.07 -5.85 -0.68
N ARG A 186 -5.39 -5.98 -0.75
CA ARG A 186 -6.34 -5.00 -0.20
C ARG A 186 -7.22 -5.71 0.80
N MET A 187 -7.57 -5.04 1.89
CA MET A 187 -8.48 -5.59 2.89
C MET A 187 -9.36 -4.51 3.46
N SER A 188 -10.49 -4.94 4.02
CA SER A 188 -11.37 -4.06 4.78
C SER A 188 -10.66 -3.43 5.98
N CYS A 189 -10.86 -2.13 6.19
CA CYS A 189 -10.40 -1.41 7.40
C CYS A 189 -11.48 -1.34 8.50
N GLY A 190 -12.66 -1.94 8.27
CA GLY A 190 -13.83 -1.85 9.16
C GLY A 190 -14.37 -3.21 9.60
N LYS A 191 -15.70 -3.25 9.80
CA LYS A 191 -16.45 -4.45 10.23
C LYS A 191 -16.56 -5.52 9.15
N GLU A 192 -16.44 -5.13 7.88
CA GLU A 192 -16.41 -6.06 6.77
C GLU A 192 -15.22 -7.02 6.91
N ASP A 193 -15.35 -8.22 6.34
CA ASP A 193 -14.34 -9.26 6.43
C ASP A 193 -13.98 -9.76 5.03
N TRP A 194 -13.21 -8.94 4.31
CA TRP A 194 -12.71 -9.29 2.98
C TRP A 194 -11.24 -8.92 2.82
N MET A 195 -10.55 -9.75 2.04
CA MET A 195 -9.22 -9.52 1.53
C MET A 195 -9.17 -9.96 0.06
N SER A 196 -8.50 -9.16 -0.77
CA SER A 196 -8.16 -9.54 -2.13
C SER A 196 -6.66 -9.46 -2.36
N ALA A 197 -6.08 -10.45 -3.03
CA ALA A 197 -4.68 -10.45 -3.45
C ALA A 197 -4.61 -10.53 -4.97
N ALA A 198 -4.20 -9.43 -5.60
CA ALA A 198 -4.07 -9.33 -7.04
C ALA A 198 -2.59 -9.42 -7.46
N PRO A 199 -2.23 -10.25 -8.46
CA PRO A 199 -0.93 -10.17 -9.11
C PRO A 199 -0.69 -8.76 -9.65
N VAL A 200 0.53 -8.26 -9.51
CA VAL A 200 0.87 -6.90 -9.94
C VAL A 200 2.32 -6.81 -10.41
N GLY A 201 2.53 -6.15 -11.55
CA GLY A 201 3.85 -5.70 -12.00
C GLY A 201 4.21 -4.30 -11.47
N LYS A 202 5.48 -3.89 -11.57
CA LYS A 202 5.97 -2.59 -11.11
C LYS A 202 5.16 -1.43 -11.72
N GLU A 203 4.95 -1.44 -13.03
CA GLU A 203 4.20 -0.38 -13.73
C GLU A 203 2.73 -0.30 -13.26
N GLN A 204 2.07 -1.46 -13.11
CA GLN A 204 0.69 -1.53 -12.64
C GLN A 204 0.56 -1.03 -11.19
N PHE A 205 1.50 -1.39 -10.33
CA PHE A 205 1.55 -0.92 -8.94
C PHE A 205 1.76 0.59 -8.88
N CYS A 206 2.73 1.12 -9.62
CA CYS A 206 2.98 2.56 -9.72
C CYS A 206 1.74 3.33 -10.17
N SER A 207 1.07 2.84 -11.22
CA SER A 207 -0.18 3.42 -11.72
C SER A 207 -1.31 3.37 -10.70
N ALA A 208 -1.48 2.25 -9.99
CA ALA A 208 -2.49 2.11 -8.95
C ALA A 208 -2.23 3.06 -7.77
N PHE A 209 -0.98 3.14 -7.32
CA PHE A 209 -0.54 3.99 -6.23
C PHE A 209 -0.79 5.48 -6.52
N LEU A 210 -0.41 5.97 -7.71
CA LEU A 210 -0.70 7.34 -8.11
C LEU A 210 -2.20 7.63 -8.16
N ARG A 211 -2.99 6.72 -8.73
CA ARG A 211 -4.45 6.88 -8.79
C ARG A 211 -5.05 6.99 -7.39
N TRP A 212 -4.59 6.18 -6.44
CA TRP A 212 -5.05 6.27 -5.06
C TRP A 212 -4.63 7.56 -4.37
N LEU A 213 -3.37 7.97 -4.53
CA LEU A 213 -2.85 9.21 -3.96
C LEU A 213 -3.56 10.46 -4.49
N LEU A 214 -3.81 10.50 -5.79
CA LEU A 214 -4.28 11.70 -6.46
C LEU A 214 -5.80 11.71 -6.68
N HIS A 215 -6.49 10.56 -6.56
CA HIS A 215 -7.83 10.34 -7.15
C HIS A 215 -7.87 10.90 -8.57
N LEU A 216 -6.82 10.62 -9.35
CA LEU A 216 -6.97 10.77 -10.79
C LEU A 216 -8.19 9.92 -11.15
N LYS A 217 -9.25 10.56 -11.65
CA LYS A 217 -10.35 9.84 -12.31
C LYS A 217 -9.68 8.88 -13.30
N PRO A 218 -10.21 7.66 -13.49
CA PRO A 218 -9.68 6.79 -14.52
C PRO A 218 -9.54 7.63 -15.79
N LEU A 219 -8.33 7.70 -16.35
CA LEU A 219 -8.14 8.20 -17.69
C LEU A 219 -9.03 7.29 -18.53
N VAL A 220 -10.21 7.78 -18.89
CA VAL A 220 -11.08 7.12 -19.85
C VAL A 220 -10.18 6.91 -21.05
N ALA A 221 -9.89 5.65 -21.36
CA ALA A 221 -9.19 5.31 -22.60
C ALA A 221 -9.97 6.05 -23.69
N ARG A 222 -9.33 7.06 -24.29
CA ARG A 222 -9.85 7.63 -25.52
C ARG A 222 -9.69 6.52 -26.54
N ASN A 223 -10.80 5.85 -26.83
CA ASN A 223 -10.95 5.05 -28.04
C ASN A 223 -10.69 5.93 -29.26
#